data_AF-A0A069E3A5-F1
#
_entry.id   AF-A0A069E3A5-F1
#
_cell.length_a   1.000
_cell.length_b   1.000
_cell.length_c   1.000
_cell.angle_alpha   90.00
_cell.angle_beta   90.00
_cell.angle_gamma   90.00
#
_symmetry.space_group_name_H-M   'P 1'
#
loop_
_entity.id
_entity.type
_entity.pdbx_description
1 polymer ?
#
loop_
_entity_poly.entity_id
_entity_poly.type
_entity_poly.pdbx_seq_one_letter_code
_entity_poly.pdbx_strand_id
1 'polypeptide(L)'
;MSKPSPILSGLQLKCGNCGEGKLFKSYLKLHDACPVCGREMSNDDTADGPAFFVGFGVLILTAPFIFILPMISMPLGFKILAFVVMCAVMIGLILALLPIAKAILLNLQLHHGATEVKATDVKARDADVDGNPS
;
A
#
# COMPACT_ATOMS: atom_id res chain seq x y z
N MET A 1 11.95 -23.57 9.66
CA MET A 1 10.89 -22.55 9.88
C MET A 1 10.11 -22.43 8.58
N SER A 2 8.84 -22.82 8.59
CA SER A 2 7.94 -22.74 7.43
C SER A 2 7.79 -21.29 6.99
N LYS A 3 8.25 -20.94 5.78
CA LYS A 3 8.08 -19.60 5.21
C LYS A 3 6.58 -19.27 5.18
N PRO A 4 6.10 -18.27 5.94
CA PRO A 4 4.71 -17.86 5.86
C PRO A 4 4.43 -17.28 4.48
N SER A 5 3.20 -17.43 3.99
CA SER A 5 2.82 -16.90 2.68
C SER A 5 2.87 -15.36 2.70
N PRO A 6 3.62 -14.73 1.79
CA PRO A 6 3.88 -13.28 1.83
C PRO A 6 2.60 -12.44 1.68
N ILE A 7 1.59 -12.98 1.00
CA ILE A 7 0.29 -12.34 0.78
C ILE A 7 -0.54 -12.29 2.08
N LEU A 8 -0.59 -13.40 2.83
CA LEU A 8 -1.32 -13.50 4.09
C LEU A 8 -0.65 -12.64 5.17
N SER A 9 0.68 -12.65 5.22
CA SER A 9 1.45 -11.75 6.09
C SER A 9 1.21 -10.29 5.74
N GLY A 10 1.12 -9.94 4.44
CA GLY A 10 0.77 -8.60 3.97
C GLY A 10 -0.62 -8.16 4.43
N LEU A 11 -1.62 -9.04 4.30
CA LEU A 11 -2.98 -8.78 4.76
C LEU A 11 -3.06 -8.53 6.28
N GLN A 12 -2.18 -9.18 7.05
CA GLN A 12 -2.05 -8.99 8.50
C GLN A 12 -1.14 -7.81 8.90
N LEU A 13 -0.61 -7.04 7.95
CA LEU A 13 0.39 -5.98 8.18
C LEU A 13 1.65 -6.49 8.92
N LYS A 14 2.04 -7.74 8.63
CA LYS A 14 3.23 -8.41 9.17
C LYS A 14 4.27 -8.67 8.10
N CYS A 15 5.50 -8.89 8.52
CA CYS A 15 6.62 -9.23 7.66
C CYS A 15 6.37 -10.54 6.89
N GLY A 16 6.53 -10.50 5.57
CA GLY A 16 6.38 -11.67 4.69
C GLY A 16 7.43 -12.76 4.88
N ASN A 17 8.55 -12.45 5.54
CA ASN A 17 9.63 -13.42 5.79
C ASN A 17 9.47 -14.15 7.13
N CYS A 18 9.20 -13.43 8.23
CA CYS A 18 9.05 -14.04 9.56
C CYS A 18 7.59 -14.22 10.02
N GLY A 19 6.62 -13.52 9.43
CA GLY A 19 5.20 -13.65 9.78
C GLY A 19 4.79 -13.05 11.13
N GLU A 20 5.72 -12.49 11.91
CA GLU A 20 5.47 -11.99 13.27
C GLU A 20 5.77 -10.50 13.43
N GLY A 21 6.82 -9.99 12.77
CA GLY A 21 7.22 -8.59 12.89
C GLY A 21 6.20 -7.65 12.25
N LYS A 22 5.80 -6.59 12.95
CA LYS A 22 4.93 -5.54 12.41
C LYS A 22 5.64 -4.77 11.30
N LEU A 23 4.96 -4.58 10.17
CA LEU A 23 5.49 -3.87 9.02
C LEU A 23 5.46 -2.33 9.23
N PHE A 24 4.40 -1.86 9.88
CA PHE A 24 4.19 -0.44 10.16
C PHE A 24 4.37 -0.12 11.64
N LYS A 25 5.03 1.00 11.93
CA LYS A 25 5.11 1.58 13.28
C LYS A 25 3.95 2.52 13.60
N SER A 26 3.32 3.09 12.57
CA SER A 26 2.13 3.95 12.67
C SER A 26 1.27 3.82 11.41
N TYR A 27 0.17 4.56 11.29
CA TYR A 27 -0.86 4.41 10.25
C TYR A 27 -0.33 4.26 8.81
N LEU A 28 0.72 5.01 8.44
CA LEU A 28 1.44 4.87 7.16
C LEU A 28 2.96 4.84 7.32
N LYS A 29 3.46 4.82 8.56
CA LYS A 29 4.91 4.94 8.82
C LYS A 29 5.52 3.54 8.89
N LEU A 30 6.40 3.22 7.95
CA LEU A 30 7.12 1.95 7.90
C LEU A 30 8.26 1.90 8.93
N HIS A 31 8.66 0.68 9.29
CA HIS A 31 9.89 0.45 10.05
C HIS A 31 11.06 0.33 9.06
N ASP A 32 12.24 0.85 9.43
CA ASP A 32 13.43 0.79 8.56
C ASP A 32 13.98 -0.64 8.44
N ALA A 33 13.74 -1.47 9.47
CA ALA A 33 14.06 -2.89 9.51
C ALA A 33 12.99 -3.69 10.28
N CYS A 34 12.85 -4.98 10.01
CA CYS A 34 11.94 -5.81 10.78
C CYS A 34 12.47 -6.03 12.22
N PRO A 35 11.66 -5.81 13.27
CA PRO A 35 12.12 -5.94 14.67
C PRO A 35 12.42 -7.39 15.10
N VAL A 36 11.97 -8.39 14.33
CA VAL A 36 12.15 -9.82 14.66
C VAL A 36 13.23 -10.46 13.80
N CYS A 37 13.23 -10.23 12.49
CA CYS A 37 14.19 -10.86 11.58
C CYS A 37 15.31 -9.94 11.10
N GLY A 38 15.31 -8.65 11.47
CA GLY A 38 16.36 -7.70 11.09
C GLY A 38 16.42 -7.36 9.60
N ARG A 39 15.45 -7.82 8.79
CA ARG A 39 15.42 -7.53 7.35
C ARG A 39 15.18 -6.05 7.12
N GLU A 40 16.05 -5.41 6.33
CA GLU A 40 15.89 -4.01 5.92
C GLU A 40 14.61 -3.85 5.08
N MET A 41 13.82 -2.85 5.44
CA MET A 41 12.50 -2.51 4.88
C MET A 41 12.45 -1.05 4.44
N SER A 42 13.60 -0.37 4.42
CA SER A 42 13.77 1.00 3.95
C SER A 42 13.54 1.08 2.44
N ASN A 43 12.28 1.12 2.05
CA ASN A 43 11.85 1.36 0.69
C ASN A 43 11.05 2.67 0.71
N ASP A 44 11.82 3.75 0.70
CA ASP A 44 11.35 5.13 0.92
C ASP A 44 10.41 5.61 -0.20
N ASP A 45 10.37 4.93 -1.34
CA ASP A 45 9.59 5.30 -2.53
C ASP A 45 8.90 4.10 -3.18
N THR A 46 8.24 3.23 -2.41
CA THR A 46 7.23 2.37 -3.04
C THR A 46 6.11 3.27 -3.55
N ALA A 47 6.24 3.69 -4.82
CA ALA A 47 5.34 4.53 -5.58
C ALA A 47 3.89 4.18 -5.24
N ASP A 48 3.09 5.20 -4.90
CA ASP A 48 1.69 5.10 -4.46
C ASP A 48 0.72 4.54 -5.53
N GLY A 49 1.20 3.77 -6.50
CA GLY A 49 0.41 2.90 -7.38
C GLY A 49 -0.74 2.16 -6.67
N PRO A 50 -0.55 1.50 -5.51
CA PRO A 50 -1.67 0.86 -4.81
C PRO A 50 -2.77 1.82 -4.38
N ALA A 51 -2.44 3.07 -4.00
CA ALA A 51 -3.44 4.06 -3.61
C ALA A 51 -4.37 4.41 -4.79
N PHE A 52 -3.81 4.53 -6.00
CA PHE A 52 -4.60 4.71 -7.22
C PHE A 52 -5.52 3.52 -7.50
N PHE A 53 -5.03 2.28 -7.38
CA PHE A 53 -5.87 1.09 -7.58
C PHE A 53 -7.02 1.01 -6.57
N VAL A 54 -6.75 1.30 -5.30
CA VAL A 54 -7.79 1.35 -4.25
C VAL A 54 -8.80 2.44 -4.56
N GLY A 55 -8.36 3.65 -4.90
CA GLY A 55 -9.24 4.77 -5.24
C GLY A 55 -10.13 4.49 -6.46
N PHE A 56 -9.56 3.96 -7.55
CA PHE A 56 -10.33 3.58 -8.75
C PHE A 56 -11.31 2.45 -8.48
N GLY A 57 -10.91 1.41 -7.74
CA GLY A 57 -11.81 0.30 -7.40
C GLY A 57 -13.00 0.76 -6.57
N VAL A 58 -12.72 1.62 -5.59
CA VAL A 58 -13.74 2.23 -4.73
C VAL A 58 -14.69 3.15 -5.51
N LEU A 59 -14.16 3.95 -6.45
CA LEU A 59 -14.96 4.77 -7.35
C LEU A 59 -15.88 3.93 -8.24
N ILE A 60 -15.36 2.86 -8.86
CA ILE A 60 -16.15 1.97 -9.72
C ILE A 60 -17.28 1.30 -8.92
N LEU A 61 -17.01 0.92 -7.66
CA LEU A 61 -18.00 0.28 -6.80
C LEU A 61 -19.15 1.23 -6.43
N THR A 62 -18.89 2.52 -6.29
CA THR A 62 -19.89 3.50 -5.84
C THR A 62 -20.51 4.37 -6.90
N ALA A 63 -19.86 4.51 -8.06
CA ALA A 63 -20.43 5.18 -9.22
C ALA A 63 -21.88 4.73 -9.53
N PRO A 64 -22.23 3.43 -9.57
CA PRO A 64 -23.61 3.02 -9.82
C PRO A 64 -24.56 3.43 -8.69
N PHE A 65 -24.12 3.36 -7.43
CA PHE A 65 -24.94 3.77 -6.28
C PHE A 65 -25.26 5.27 -6.33
N ILE A 66 -24.27 6.10 -6.64
CA ILE A 66 -24.44 7.56 -6.80
C ILE A 66 -25.38 7.87 -7.96
N PHE A 67 -25.34 7.09 -9.04
CA PHE A 67 -26.22 7.27 -10.19
C PHE A 67 -27.67 6.82 -9.94
N ILE A 68 -27.87 5.73 -9.18
CA ILE A 68 -29.20 5.16 -8.90
C ILE A 68 -29.94 5.92 -7.79
N LEU A 69 -29.24 6.41 -6.76
CA LEU A 69 -29.82 7.16 -5.64
C LEU A 69 -30.80 8.29 -6.04
N PRO A 70 -30.48 9.15 -7.03
CA PRO A 70 -31.38 10.22 -7.45
C PRO A 70 -32.62 9.73 -8.20
N MET A 71 -32.55 8.57 -8.90
CA MET A 71 -33.67 8.00 -9.64
C MET A 71 -34.74 7.38 -8.73
N ILE A 72 -34.41 7.03 -7.49
CA ILE A 72 -35.37 6.48 -6.53
C ILE A 72 -36.29 7.59 -6.00
N SER A 73 -37.59 7.34 -5.96
CA SER A 73 -38.62 8.23 -5.39
C SER A 73 -38.65 8.20 -3.86
N MET A 74 -37.52 8.52 -3.21
CA MET A 74 -37.42 8.69 -1.76
C MET A 74 -37.51 10.16 -1.31
N PRO A 75 -37.96 10.41 -0.07
CA PRO A 75 -37.94 11.74 0.54
C PRO A 75 -36.51 12.29 0.61
N LEU A 76 -36.38 13.60 0.39
CA LEU A 76 -35.10 14.29 0.20
C LEU A 76 -34.14 14.09 1.40
N GLY A 77 -34.66 14.09 2.62
CA GLY A 77 -33.85 13.88 3.83
C GLY A 77 -33.18 12.50 3.89
N PHE A 78 -33.88 11.44 3.45
CA PHE A 78 -33.34 10.08 3.42
C PHE A 78 -32.25 9.93 2.35
N LYS A 79 -32.41 10.61 1.20
CA LYS A 79 -31.40 10.66 0.14
C LYS A 79 -30.11 11.31 0.62
N ILE A 80 -30.21 12.45 1.31
CA ILE A 80 -29.04 13.17 1.84
C ILE A 80 -28.34 12.31 2.90
N LEU A 81 -29.10 11.71 3.83
CA LEU A 81 -28.53 10.82 4.85
C LEU A 81 -27.82 9.62 4.21
N ALA A 82 -28.45 8.95 3.25
CA ALA A 82 -27.85 7.82 2.54
C ALA A 82 -26.57 8.22 1.80
N PHE A 83 -26.55 9.40 1.17
CA PHE A 83 -25.36 9.93 0.49
C PHE A 83 -24.22 10.20 1.47
N VAL A 84 -24.49 10.87 2.60
CA VAL A 84 -23.48 11.17 3.62
C VAL A 84 -22.91 9.89 4.23
N VAL A 85 -23.78 8.92 4.58
CA VAL A 85 -23.35 7.61 5.10
C VAL A 85 -22.49 6.88 4.08
N MET A 86 -22.88 6.88 2.80
CA MET A 86 -22.08 6.27 1.74
C MET A 86 -20.71 6.93 1.62
N CYS A 87 -20.62 8.27 1.59
CA CYS A 87 -19.35 8.98 1.58
C CYS A 87 -18.47 8.65 2.80
N ALA A 88 -19.05 8.54 4.00
CA ALA A 88 -18.31 8.17 5.20
C ALA A 88 -17.77 6.73 5.12
N VAL A 89 -18.60 5.77 4.68
CA VAL A 89 -18.18 4.38 4.46
C VAL A 89 -17.06 4.30 3.43
N MET A 90 -17.16 5.10 2.37
CA MET A 90 -16.17 5.17 1.30
C MET A 90 -14.81 5.64 1.78
N ILE A 91 -14.78 6.76 2.49
CA ILE A 91 -13.55 7.29 3.09
C ILE A 91 -12.97 6.26 4.05
N GLY A 92 -13.82 5.65 4.90
CA GLY A 92 -13.39 4.59 5.82
C GLY A 92 -12.79 3.38 5.10
N LEU A 93 -13.38 2.95 3.99
CA LEU A 93 -12.90 1.81 3.21
C LEU A 93 -11.56 2.11 2.52
N ILE A 94 -11.40 3.29 1.93
CA ILE A 94 -10.13 3.72 1.32
C ILE A 94 -9.03 3.73 2.38
N LEU A 95 -9.31 4.36 3.53
CA LEU A 95 -8.39 4.45 4.65
C LEU A 95 -8.00 3.05 5.17
N ALA A 96 -8.93 2.11 5.24
CA ALA A 96 -8.65 0.73 5.66
C ALA A 96 -7.85 -0.07 4.62
N LEU A 97 -8.13 0.10 3.32
CA LEU A 97 -7.44 -0.63 2.24
C LEU A 97 -6.04 -0.09 1.94
N LEU A 98 -5.81 1.20 2.14
CA LEU A 98 -4.52 1.85 1.85
C LEU A 98 -3.32 1.16 2.52
N PRO A 99 -3.32 0.94 3.85
CA PRO A 99 -2.18 0.30 4.52
C PRO A 99 -2.06 -1.18 4.13
N ILE A 100 -3.17 -1.88 3.86
CA ILE A 100 -3.18 -3.29 3.44
C ILE A 100 -2.53 -3.44 2.06
N ALA A 101 -2.95 -2.63 1.09
CA ALA A 101 -2.41 -2.67 -0.27
C ALA A 101 -0.91 -2.36 -0.27
N LYS A 102 -0.49 -1.35 0.51
CA LYS A 102 0.93 -1.00 0.68
C LYS A 102 1.71 -2.15 1.34
N ALA A 103 1.12 -2.81 2.35
CA ALA A 103 1.73 -3.95 3.03
C ALA A 103 1.99 -5.14 2.09
N ILE A 104 0.99 -5.48 1.28
CA ILE A 104 1.05 -6.60 0.34
C ILE A 104 2.11 -6.34 -0.72
N LEU A 105 2.11 -5.14 -1.32
CA LEU A 105 3.11 -4.80 -2.34
C LEU A 105 4.52 -4.77 -1.77
N LEU A 106 4.73 -4.20 -0.57
CA LEU A 106 6.05 -4.20 0.06
C LEU A 106 6.54 -5.63 0.33
N ASN A 107 5.69 -6.50 0.85
CA ASN A 107 6.05 -7.91 1.06
C ASN A 107 6.35 -8.65 -0.25
N LEU A 108 5.64 -8.34 -1.33
CA LEU A 108 5.91 -8.90 -2.66
C LEU A 108 7.23 -8.39 -3.24
N GLN A 109 7.54 -7.11 -3.09
CA GLN A 109 8.83 -6.53 -3.50
C GLN A 109 10.00 -7.16 -2.71
N LEU A 110 9.86 -7.28 -1.39
CA LEU A 110 10.84 -7.94 -0.52
C LEU A 110 11.05 -9.42 -0.86
N HIS A 111 10.01 -10.09 -1.37
CA HIS A 111 10.10 -11.48 -1.81
C HIS A 111 10.78 -11.62 -3.17
N HIS A 112 10.50 -10.72 -4.13
CA HIS A 112 11.08 -10.77 -5.47
C HIS A 112 12.46 -10.09 -5.57
N GLY A 113 12.94 -9.44 -4.50
CA GLY A 113 14.27 -8.83 -4.47
C GLY A 113 14.42 -7.65 -5.42
N ALA A 114 13.32 -7.00 -5.78
CA ALA A 114 13.32 -5.81 -6.62
C ALA A 114 13.75 -4.59 -5.78
N THR A 115 15.01 -4.56 -5.39
CA THR A 115 15.65 -3.34 -4.90
C THR A 115 15.78 -2.42 -6.10
N GLU A 116 15.08 -1.29 -6.10
CA GLU A 116 15.30 -0.24 -7.10
C GLU A 116 16.77 0.17 -7.05
N VAL A 117 17.44 0.13 -8.20
CA VAL A 117 18.79 0.67 -8.35
C VAL A 117 18.64 2.19 -8.27
N LYS A 118 19.13 2.82 -7.20
CA LYS A 118 19.07 4.28 -7.12
C LYS A 118 20.00 4.85 -8.19
N ALA A 119 19.63 5.99 -8.78
CA ALA A 119 20.48 6.68 -9.76
C ALA A 119 21.88 7.02 -9.19
N THR A 120 22.01 7.11 -7.87
CA THR A 120 23.30 7.23 -7.17
C THR A 120 24.19 6.00 -7.32
N ASP A 121 23.60 4.80 -7.37
CA ASP A 121 24.34 3.55 -7.61
C ASP A 121 24.79 3.43 -9.06
N VAL A 122 24.01 3.97 -10.01
CA VAL A 122 24.42 4.07 -11.42
C VAL A 122 25.60 5.03 -11.55
N LYS A 123 25.51 6.22 -10.94
CA LYS A 123 26.59 7.22 -10.99
C LYS A 123 27.87 6.75 -10.29
N ALA A 124 27.77 5.95 -9.22
CA ALA A 124 28.93 5.34 -8.58
C ALA A 124 29.55 4.23 -9.45
N ARG A 125 28.75 3.43 -10.16
CA ARG A 125 29.25 2.45 -11.12
C ARG A 125 29.89 3.10 -12.34
N ASP A 126 29.33 4.19 -12.84
CA ASP A 126 29.90 4.95 -13.96
C ASP A 126 31.24 5.59 -13.56
N ALA A 127 31.36 6.11 -12.33
CA ALA A 127 32.61 6.67 -11.81
C ALA A 127 33.73 5.63 -11.64
N ASP A 128 33.39 4.37 -11.34
CA ASP A 128 34.35 3.26 -11.25
C ASP A 128 34.79 2.80 -12.65
N VAL A 129 33.87 2.79 -13.62
CA VAL A 129 34.14 2.42 -15.03
C VAL A 129 35.01 3.46 -15.75
N ASP A 130 34.87 4.74 -15.43
CA ASP A 130 35.66 5.82 -16.03
C ASP A 130 37.10 5.92 -15.50
N GLY A 131 37.49 5.07 -14.53
CA GLY A 131 38.89 4.82 -14.19
C GLY A 131 39.74 6.09 -14.09
N ASN A 132 39.33 7.06 -13.28
CA ASN A 132 40.17 8.22 -12.97
C ASN A 132 40.97 7.92 -11.70
N PRO A 133 42.25 7.51 -11.79
CA PRO A 133 43.12 7.58 -10.64
C PRO A 133 43.35 9.06 -10.35
N SER A 134 42.82 9.53 -9.22
CA SER A 134 43.19 10.81 -8.61
C SER A 134 44.69 11.00 -8.55
#